data_AF-A0A821MPB8-F1
#
_entry.id   AF-A0A821MPB8-F1
#
_cell.length_a   1.000
_cell.length_b   1.000
_cell.length_c   1.000
_cell.angle_alpha   90.00
_cell.angle_beta   90.00
_cell.angle_gamma   90.00
#
_symmetry.space_group_name_H-M   'P 1'
#
loop_
_entity.id
_entity.type
_entity.pdbx_description
1 polymer ?
#
loop_
_entity_poly.entity_id
_entity_poly.type
_entity_poly.pdbx_seq_one_letter_code
_entity_poly.pdbx_strand_id
1 'polypeptide(L)' 'MMGKYSLPYVVGHSKQAHSDWLRSALIRAVCCCSCVDDFHLERLTLELAYLTNGYSLRFVESHLDNFFDYFHAAEM' A
#
# COMPACT_ATOMS: atom_id res chain seq x y z
N MET A 1 21.52 -10.69 14.40
CA MET A 1 20.84 -11.60 13.43
C MET A 1 19.54 -10.92 13.03
N MET A 2 19.59 -10.04 12.03
CA MET A 2 18.41 -9.27 11.59
C MET A 2 17.52 -10.21 10.79
N GLY A 3 16.35 -10.57 11.34
CA GLY A 3 15.36 -11.36 10.61
C GLY A 3 14.93 -10.61 9.36
N LYS A 4 14.98 -11.27 8.20
CA LYS A 4 14.43 -10.72 6.95
C LYS A 4 12.93 -10.54 7.15
N TYR A 5 12.48 -9.29 7.33
CA TYR A 5 11.07 -8.94 7.26
C TYR A 5 10.63 -9.07 5.80
N SER A 6 10.19 -10.27 5.44
CA SER A 6 9.48 -10.52 4.19
C SER A 6 8.08 -9.92 4.33
N LEU A 7 7.83 -8.80 3.66
CA LEU A 7 6.49 -8.24 3.63
C LEU A 7 5.54 -9.22 2.92
N PRO A 8 4.37 -9.52 3.50
CA PRO A 8 3.53 -10.65 3.08
C PRO A 8 2.80 -10.42 1.74
N TYR A 9 3.05 -9.30 1.04
CA TYR A 9 2.52 -9.05 -0.31
C TYR A 9 3.22 -9.85 -1.41
N VAL A 10 4.31 -10.56 -1.11
CA VAL A 10 5.14 -11.25 -2.12
C VAL A 10 4.66 -12.67 -2.42
N VAL A 11 3.76 -13.27 -1.63
CA VAL A 11 3.45 -14.71 -1.76
C VAL A 11 1.96 -15.02 -1.57
N GLY A 12 1.25 -15.24 -2.68
CA GLY A 12 0.25 -16.31 -2.86
C GLY A 12 -0.83 -16.55 -1.81
N HIS A 13 -1.42 -15.51 -1.21
CA HIS A 13 -2.51 -15.66 -0.23
C HIS A 13 -3.87 -15.17 -0.76
N SER A 14 -4.96 -15.66 -0.15
CA SER A 14 -6.32 -15.51 -0.69
C SER A 14 -6.78 -14.05 -0.71
N LYS A 15 -7.27 -13.60 -1.87
CA LYS A 15 -7.58 -12.18 -2.17
C LYS A 15 -8.46 -11.46 -1.14
N GLN A 16 -9.23 -12.22 -0.35
CA GLN A 16 -10.21 -11.74 0.62
C GLN A 16 -9.61 -11.31 1.97
N ALA A 17 -8.40 -11.77 2.32
CA ALA A 17 -7.77 -11.48 3.61
C ALA A 17 -6.90 -10.20 3.62
N HIS A 18 -6.76 -9.51 2.48
CA HIS A 18 -5.73 -8.48 2.29
C HIS A 18 -6.27 -7.10 1.89
N SER A 19 -7.59 -6.85 1.98
CA SER A 19 -8.14 -5.51 1.74
C SER A 19 -7.57 -4.49 2.72
N ASP A 20 -7.55 -4.84 4.00
CA ASP A 20 -7.09 -3.94 5.05
C ASP A 20 -5.55 -3.78 5.06
N TRP A 21 -4.84 -4.65 4.33
CA TRP A 21 -3.39 -4.61 4.27
C TRP A 21 -2.89 -3.44 3.43
N LEU A 22 -3.58 -3.07 2.35
CA LEU A 22 -3.17 -1.93 1.53
C LEU A 22 -3.26 -0.64 2.35
N ARG A 23 -4.38 -0.46 3.05
CA ARG A 23 -4.58 0.66 3.98
C ARG A 23 -3.50 0.68 5.06
N SER A 24 -3.22 -0.46 5.69
CA SER A 24 -2.21 -0.55 6.74
C SER A 24 -0.80 -0.28 6.22
N ALA A 25 -0.48 -0.72 5.01
CA ALA A 25 0.79 -0.46 4.35
C ALA A 25 0.97 1.03 4.02
N LEU A 26 -0.09 1.70 3.56
CA LEU A 26 -0.08 3.14 3.29
C LEU A 26 0.09 3.98 4.56
N ILE A 27 -0.62 3.61 5.65
CA ILE A 27 -0.44 4.26 6.96
C ILE A 27 1.01 4.09 7.45
N ARG A 28 1.56 2.88 7.34
CA ARG A 28 2.96 2.62 7.67
C ARG A 28 3.91 3.47 6.82
N ALA A 29 3.66 3.58 5.52
CA ALA A 29 4.48 4.40 4.62
C ALA A 29 4.51 5.87 5.07
N VAL A 30 3.36 6.46 5.44
CA VAL A 30 3.34 7.83 5.99
C VAL A 30 4.14 7.96 7.28
N CYS A 31 4.07 6.98 8.17
CA CYS A 31 4.80 7.03 9.44
C CYS A 31 6.32 6.77 9.30
N CYS A 32 6.75 6.06 8.26
CA CYS A 32 8.13 5.62 8.10
C CYS A 32 8.93 6.42 7.06
N CYS A 33 8.27 7.01 6.05
CA CYS A 33 8.96 7.80 5.03
C CYS A 33 9.38 9.16 5.60
N SER A 34 10.63 9.55 5.35
CA SER A 34 11.21 10.79 5.88
C SER A 34 10.92 12.01 5.02
N CYS A 35 10.57 11.79 3.75
CA CYS A 35 10.14 12.82 2.81
C CYS A 35 8.95 12.34 1.97
N VAL A 36 8.30 13.31 1.31
CA VAL A 36 7.13 13.07 0.46
C VAL A 36 7.50 12.24 -0.78
N ASP A 37 8.70 12.42 -1.34
CA ASP A 37 9.17 11.66 -2.50
C ASP A 37 9.34 10.16 -2.18
N ASP A 38 9.91 9.84 -1.01
CA ASP A 38 10.04 8.45 -0.53
C ASP A 38 8.66 7.82 -0.31
N PHE A 39 7.70 8.60 0.20
CA PHE A 39 6.32 8.15 0.33
C PHE A 39 5.68 7.86 -1.03
N HIS A 40 5.85 8.75 -2.03
CA HIS A 40 5.33 8.52 -3.38
C HIS A 40 5.92 7.25 -4.02
N LEU A 41 7.22 7.00 -3.84
CA LEU A 41 7.86 5.81 -4.36
C LEU A 41 7.34 4.53 -3.69
N GLU A 42 7.18 4.53 -2.36
CA GLU A 42 6.60 3.40 -1.62
C GLU A 42 5.13 3.18 -2.02
N ARG A 43 4.34 4.26 -2.18
CA ARG A 43 2.94 4.21 -2.65
C ARG A 43 2.86 3.52 -4.01
N LEU A 44 3.63 3.98 -4.99
CA LEU A 44 3.68 3.39 -6.33
C LEU A 44 4.13 1.91 -6.29
N THR A 45 5.08 1.59 -5.43
CA THR A 45 5.55 0.20 -5.24
C THR A 45 4.44 -0.70 -4.69
N LEU A 46 3.66 -0.21 -3.72
CA LEU A 46 2.49 -0.91 -3.18
C LEU A 46 1.39 -1.09 -4.22
N GLU A 47 1.08 -0.03 -4.98
CA GLU A 47 0.11 -0.09 -6.08
C GLU A 47 0.49 -1.18 -7.10
N LEU A 48 1.74 -1.15 -7.57
CA LEU A 48 2.27 -2.14 -8.50
C LEU A 48 2.26 -3.56 -7.91
N ALA A 49 2.60 -3.72 -6.64
CA ALA A 49 2.54 -5.02 -5.96
C ALA A 49 1.12 -5.58 -5.93
N TYR A 50 0.11 -4.76 -5.65
CA TYR A 50 -1.29 -5.20 -5.68
C TYR A 50 -1.76 -5.53 -7.10
N LEU A 51 -1.46 -4.68 -8.09
CA LEU A 51 -1.83 -4.93 -9.48
C LEU A 51 -1.21 -6.23 -10.01
N THR A 52 0.08 -6.47 -9.75
CA THR A 52 0.78 -7.69 -10.17
C THR A 52 0.29 -8.95 -9.47
N ASN A 53 -0.26 -8.84 -8.26
CA ASN A 53 -0.94 -9.93 -7.56
C ASN A 53 -2.40 -10.15 -8.03
N GLY A 54 -2.83 -9.46 -9.09
CA GLY A 54 -4.12 -9.67 -9.73
C GLY A 54 -5.30 -9.01 -9.00
N TYR A 55 -5.03 -7.95 -8.24
CA TYR A 55 -6.06 -7.00 -7.81
C TYR A 55 -6.41 -6.07 -8.97
N SER A 56 -7.67 -5.61 -9.04
CA SER A 56 -8.09 -4.68 -10.08
C SER A 56 -7.58 -3.27 -9.81
N LEU A 57 -7.38 -2.49 -10.87
CA LEU A 57 -7.04 -1.07 -10.74
C LEU A 57 -8.05 -0.31 -9.87
N ARG A 58 -9.35 -0.51 -10.14
CA ARG A 58 -10.44 0.08 -9.34
C ARG A 58 -10.35 -0.27 -7.85
N PHE A 59 -9.90 -1.47 -7.50
CA PHE A 59 -9.71 -1.84 -6.10
C PHE A 59 -8.60 -1.02 -5.46
N VAL A 60 -7.47 -0.87 -6.15
CA VAL A 60 -6.32 -0.08 -5.67
C VAL A 60 -6.70 1.40 -5.55
N GLU A 61 -7.29 1.99 -6.59
CA GLU A 61 -7.80 3.37 -6.60
C GLU A 61 -8.75 3.61 -5.43
N SER A 62 -9.75 2.75 -5.23
CA SER A 62 -10.70 2.92 -4.12
C SER A 62 -10.03 2.88 -2.74
N HIS A 63 -8.92 2.17 -2.56
CA HIS A 63 -8.19 2.16 -1.29
C HIS A 63 -7.31 3.40 -1.13
N LEU A 64 -6.75 3.93 -2.21
CA LEU A 64 -6.03 5.20 -2.21
C LEU A 64 -6.96 6.36 -1.90
N ASP A 65 -8.11 6.44 -2.57
CA ASP A 65 -9.13 7.46 -2.31
C ASP A 65 -9.54 7.47 -0.84
N ASN A 66 -9.92 6.29 -0.31
CA ASN A 66 -10.29 6.15 1.11
C ASN A 66 -9.15 6.53 2.06
N PHE A 67 -7.90 6.29 1.67
CA PHE A 67 -6.73 6.65 2.46
C PHE A 67 -6.52 8.17 2.46
N PHE A 68 -6.56 8.83 1.30
CA PHE A 68 -6.40 10.28 1.20
C PHE A 68 -7.57 11.02 1.86
N ASP A 69 -8.80 10.52 1.70
CA ASP A 69 -9.99 11.02 2.39
C ASP A 69 -9.84 10.95 3.92
N TYR A 70 -9.30 9.84 4.45
CA TYR A 70 -9.06 9.67 5.88
C TYR A 70 -8.06 10.68 6.44
N PHE A 71 -7.05 11.05 5.67
CA PHE A 71 -6.05 12.05 6.06
C PHE A 71 -6.40 13.49 5.63
N HIS A 72 -7.55 13.70 4.98
CA HIS A 72 -7.94 14.98 4.38
C HIS A 72 -6.85 15.57 3.46
N ALA A 73 -6.13 14.70 2.75
CA ALA A 73 -5.07 15.09 1.83
C ALA A 73 -5.61 15.09 0.39
N ALA A 74 -5.17 16.05 -0.42
CA ALA A 74 -5.40 15.99 -1.86
C ALA A 74 -4.42 14.97 -2.46
N GLU A 75 -4.91 14.12 -3.35
CA GLU A 75 -4.05 13.27 -4.16
C GLU A 75 -3.10 14.17 -4.97
N MET A 76 -1.79 14.07 -4.68
CA MET A 76 -0.72 14.78 -5.40
C MET A 76 -0.18 13.95 -6.55
#